data_AF-A0A0S4N2R8-F1
#
_entry.id   AF-A0A0S4N2R8-F1
#
_cell.length_a   1.000
_cell.length_b   1.000
_cell.length_c   1.000
_cell.angle_alpha   90.00
_cell.angle_beta   90.00
_cell.angle_gamma   90.00
#
_symmetry.space_group_name_H-M   'P 1'
#
loop_
_entity.id
_entity.type
_entity.pdbx_description
1 polymer ?
#
loop_
_entity_poly.entity_id
_entity_poly.type
_entity_poly.pdbx_seq_one_letter_code
_entity_poly.pdbx_strand_id
1 'polypeptide(L)'
;MADILKDKERVWNNKAHNFGLIPESNIEMLKKQEKEVKTTSLQRLALQEPQCGFGELGVCCRMCYMGPCRIDVFNGGPRVGVCGATADVIVARNLLRET
;
A
#
# COMPACT_ATOMS: atom_id res chain seq x y z
N MET A 1 -5.78 0.79 -21.83
CA MET A 1 -4.85 0.79 -20.69
C MET A 1 -5.65 0.71 -19.38
N ALA A 2 -6.56 -0.26 -19.31
CA ALA A 2 -7.46 -0.47 -18.19
C ALA A 2 -7.30 -1.93 -17.74
N ASP A 3 -7.41 -2.13 -16.43
CA ASP A 3 -7.71 -3.42 -15.77
C ASP A 3 -6.59 -4.44 -15.52
N ILE A 4 -5.31 -4.14 -15.80
CA ILE A 4 -4.20 -5.02 -15.35
C ILE A 4 -3.98 -4.94 -13.83
N LEU A 5 -4.28 -3.79 -13.21
CA LEU A 5 -4.02 -3.53 -11.79
C LEU A 5 -5.16 -3.95 -10.84
N LYS A 6 -6.32 -4.36 -11.36
CA LYS A 6 -7.52 -4.59 -10.53
C LYS A 6 -7.69 -6.02 -10.03
N ASP A 7 -6.86 -6.95 -10.46
CA ASP A 7 -6.99 -8.36 -10.11
C ASP A 7 -5.72 -8.86 -9.42
N LYS A 8 -5.71 -8.79 -8.09
CA LYS A 8 -4.50 -8.96 -7.25
C LYS A 8 -4.14 -10.42 -6.98
N GLU A 9 -5.11 -11.34 -7.01
CA GLU A 9 -4.83 -12.79 -7.02
C GLU A 9 -4.12 -13.24 -8.31
N ARG A 10 -3.98 -12.35 -9.30
CA ARG A 10 -3.44 -12.59 -10.62
C ARG A 10 -1.91 -12.52 -10.69
N VAL A 11 -1.24 -11.83 -9.76
CA VAL A 11 0.24 -11.63 -9.79
C VAL A 11 0.95 -12.49 -8.74
N TRP A 12 0.34 -12.68 -7.57
CA TRP A 12 0.82 -13.61 -6.55
C TRP A 12 -0.39 -14.31 -5.91
N ASN A 13 -0.43 -15.64 -6.02
CA ASN A 13 -1.49 -16.43 -5.42
C ASN A 13 -1.11 -16.79 -3.98
N ASN A 14 -1.79 -16.18 -3.01
CA ASN A 14 -1.55 -16.44 -1.59
C ASN A 14 -1.92 -17.85 -1.13
N LYS A 15 -2.84 -18.54 -1.81
CA LYS A 15 -3.25 -19.91 -1.47
C LYS A 15 -2.30 -20.95 -2.05
N ALA A 16 -1.79 -20.69 -3.25
CA ALA A 16 -0.89 -21.60 -3.97
C ALA A 16 0.60 -21.22 -3.85
N HIS A 17 0.92 -20.12 -3.14
CA HIS A 17 2.26 -19.54 -3.02
C HIS A 17 3.02 -19.49 -4.35
N ASN A 18 2.39 -18.96 -5.40
CA ASN A 18 2.96 -18.93 -6.75
C ASN A 18 2.79 -17.56 -7.46
N PHE A 19 3.54 -17.38 -8.55
CA PHE A 19 3.74 -16.10 -9.25
C PHE A 19 2.71 -15.77 -10.35
N GLY A 20 1.52 -16.39 -10.34
CA GLY A 20 0.39 -16.00 -11.20
C GLY A 20 0.72 -15.80 -12.70
N LEU A 21 0.19 -14.71 -13.28
CA LEU A 21 0.27 -14.30 -14.69
C LEU A 21 1.53 -13.49 -15.05
N ILE A 22 2.59 -13.64 -14.26
CA ILE A 22 3.88 -13.00 -14.56
C ILE A 22 4.48 -13.63 -15.82
N PRO A 23 5.03 -12.83 -16.77
CA PRO A 23 5.73 -13.36 -17.93
C PRO A 23 6.86 -14.32 -17.51
N GLU A 24 7.07 -15.38 -18.29
CA GLU A 24 8.03 -16.43 -17.95
C GLU A 24 9.46 -15.90 -17.73
N SER A 25 9.84 -14.86 -18.48
CA SER A 25 11.10 -14.11 -18.30
C SER A 25 11.29 -13.55 -16.89
N ASN A 26 10.22 -13.16 -16.22
CA ASN A 26 10.27 -12.55 -14.91
C ASN A 26 10.22 -13.62 -13.80
N ILE A 27 9.60 -14.78 -14.06
CA ILE A 27 9.53 -15.90 -13.11
C ILE A 27 10.93 -16.44 -12.82
N GLU A 28 11.79 -16.55 -13.85
CA GLU A 28 13.17 -17.02 -13.66
C GLU A 28 13.97 -16.07 -12.74
N MET A 29 13.83 -14.77 -12.95
CA MET A 29 14.46 -13.75 -12.12
C MET A 29 13.95 -13.77 -10.67
N LEU A 30 12.65 -13.98 -10.47
CA LEU A 30 12.05 -14.08 -9.13
C LEU A 30 12.52 -15.33 -8.39
N LYS A 31 12.64 -16.48 -9.07
CA LYS A 31 13.20 -17.72 -8.49
C LYS A 31 14.67 -17.56 -8.13
N LYS A 32 15.45 -16.86 -8.97
CA LYS A 32 16.84 -16.52 -8.65
C LYS A 32 16.92 -15.63 -7.41
N GLN A 33 16.12 -14.56 -7.37
CA GLN A 33 16.03 -13.66 -6.23
C GLN A 33 15.61 -14.39 -4.95
N GLU A 34 14.65 -15.32 -5.02
CA GLU A 34 14.23 -16.13 -3.88
C GLU A 34 15.38 -17.00 -3.35
N LYS A 35 16.22 -17.55 -4.22
CA LYS A 35 17.41 -18.31 -3.77
C LYS A 35 18.47 -17.40 -3.11
N GLU A 36 18.69 -16.21 -3.65
CA GLU A 36 19.74 -15.29 -3.18
C GLU A 36 19.33 -14.49 -1.94
N VAL A 37 18.12 -13.93 -1.96
CA VAL A 37 17.58 -12.97 -0.95
C VAL A 37 16.55 -13.63 -0.03
N LYS A 38 16.21 -14.91 -0.26
CA LYS A 38 15.21 -15.69 0.50
C LYS A 38 13.77 -15.16 0.41
N THR A 39 13.56 -14.00 -0.20
CA THR A 39 12.24 -13.39 -0.40
C THR A 39 12.21 -12.53 -1.66
N THR A 40 11.06 -12.50 -2.32
CA THR A 40 10.76 -11.60 -3.43
C THR A 40 9.96 -10.38 -2.96
N SER A 41 9.98 -9.29 -3.74
CA SER A 41 9.14 -8.10 -3.44
C SER A 41 7.65 -8.44 -3.44
N LEU A 42 7.22 -9.35 -4.30
CA LEU A 42 5.82 -9.82 -4.40
C LEU A 42 5.40 -10.61 -3.17
N GLN A 43 6.26 -11.52 -2.68
CA GLN A 43 6.03 -12.22 -1.42
C GLN A 43 5.91 -11.24 -0.25
N ARG A 44 6.75 -10.20 -0.21
CA ARG A 44 6.65 -9.17 0.85
C ARG A 44 5.39 -8.32 0.73
N LEU A 45 4.98 -7.96 -0.48
CA LEU A 45 3.74 -7.23 -0.72
C LEU A 45 2.53 -8.04 -0.23
N ALA A 46 2.49 -9.32 -0.57
CA ALA A 46 1.45 -10.25 -0.14
C ALA A 46 1.33 -10.37 1.38
N LEU A 47 2.46 -10.39 2.10
CA LEU A 47 2.47 -10.39 3.57
C LEU A 47 1.98 -9.07 4.20
N GLN A 48 1.99 -7.98 3.44
CA GLN A 48 1.53 -6.66 3.89
C GLN A 48 0.05 -6.42 3.56
N GLU A 49 -0.64 -7.35 2.88
CA GLU A 49 -2.07 -7.23 2.60
C GLU A 49 -2.94 -7.73 3.76
N PRO A 50 -4.06 -7.05 4.08
CA PRO A 50 -4.48 -5.75 3.52
C PRO A 50 -3.61 -4.60 4.04
N GLN A 51 -3.19 -3.71 3.14
CA GLN A 51 -2.47 -2.50 3.52
C GLN A 51 -3.38 -1.56 4.33
N CYS A 52 -2.76 -0.60 5.05
CA CYS A 52 -3.51 0.35 5.86
C CYS A 52 -4.33 1.30 4.98
N GLY A 53 -5.67 1.18 5.03
CA GLY A 53 -6.58 2.01 4.23
C GLY A 53 -6.45 3.53 4.48
N PHE A 54 -6.14 3.97 5.70
CA PHE A 54 -5.88 5.40 5.97
C PHE A 54 -4.63 5.91 5.24
N GLY A 55 -3.62 5.05 5.09
CA GLY A 55 -2.40 5.36 4.35
C GLY A 55 -2.65 5.36 2.84
N GLU A 56 -3.37 4.37 2.32
CA GLU A 56 -3.75 4.29 0.91
C GLU A 56 -4.60 5.49 0.46
N LEU A 57 -5.51 5.96 1.31
CA LEU A 57 -6.33 7.14 1.06
C LEU A 57 -5.61 8.47 1.36
N GLY A 58 -4.39 8.43 1.90
CA GLY A 58 -3.60 9.62 2.21
C GLY A 58 -4.11 10.47 3.39
N VAL A 59 -5.01 9.94 4.21
CA VAL A 59 -5.68 10.66 5.33
C VAL A 59 -5.04 10.41 6.71
N CYS A 60 -3.85 9.80 6.72
CA CYS A 60 -3.01 9.63 7.91
C CYS A 60 -1.90 10.69 7.93
N CYS A 61 -1.86 11.54 8.97
CA CYS A 61 -0.87 12.60 9.12
C CYS A 61 0.19 12.26 10.17
N ARG A 62 1.47 12.42 9.82
CA ARG A 62 2.64 12.18 10.71
C ARG A 62 3.59 13.39 10.80
N MET A 63 3.07 14.60 10.60
CA MET A 63 3.88 15.81 10.47
C MET A 63 4.38 16.41 11.79
N CYS A 64 3.80 16.00 12.93
CA CYS A 64 4.19 16.50 14.25
C CYS A 64 4.04 15.41 15.31
N TYR A 65 4.58 15.67 16.50
CA TYR A 65 4.61 14.74 17.64
C TYR A 65 3.24 14.47 18.29
N MET A 66 2.20 15.25 17.96
CA MET A 66 0.82 14.99 18.42
C MET A 66 0.10 13.92 17.57
N GLY A 67 0.69 13.52 16.44
CA GLY A 67 0.16 12.44 15.58
C GLY A 67 0.56 11.04 16.06
N PRO A 68 0.21 9.98 15.30
CA PRO A 68 -0.43 10.01 13.99
C PRO A 68 -1.92 10.35 14.06
N CYS A 69 -2.37 11.38 13.32
CA CYS A 69 -3.79 11.69 13.19
C CYS A 69 -4.38 10.90 12.02
N ARG A 70 -5.55 10.26 12.23
CA ARG A 70 -6.29 9.52 11.19
C ARG A 70 -7.66 10.16 11.01
N ILE A 71 -7.97 10.56 9.77
CA ILE A 71 -9.27 11.16 9.46
C ILE A 71 -10.19 10.11 8.85
N ASP A 72 -11.38 9.97 9.42
CA ASP A 72 -12.40 9.09 8.88
C ASP A 72 -13.24 9.84 7.84
N VAL A 73 -13.24 9.32 6.60
CA VAL A 73 -13.96 9.89 5.45
C VAL A 73 -15.34 9.27 5.23
N PHE A 74 -15.67 8.14 5.87
CA PHE A 74 -16.88 7.36 5.62
C PHE A 74 -17.99 7.52 6.66
N ASN A 75 -17.80 8.41 7.64
CA ASN A 75 -18.64 8.67 8.82
C ASN A 75 -18.53 7.60 9.92
N GLY A 76 -17.98 8.02 11.07
CA GLY A 76 -17.82 7.18 12.27
C GLY A 76 -16.72 7.66 13.23
N GLY A 77 -15.72 8.36 12.71
CA GLY A 77 -14.54 8.80 13.48
C GLY A 77 -14.19 10.29 13.38
N PRO A 78 -12.95 10.66 13.80
CA PRO A 78 -12.47 12.03 13.82
C PRO A 78 -12.45 12.69 12.43
N ARG A 79 -12.87 13.95 12.34
CA ARG A 79 -12.94 14.73 11.09
C ARG A 79 -11.78 15.70 10.87
N VAL A 80 -11.00 15.96 11.92
CA VAL A 80 -9.80 16.81 11.90
C VAL A 80 -8.70 16.20 12.76
N GLY A 81 -7.44 16.54 12.46
CA GLY A 81 -6.31 16.19 13.31
C GLY A 81 -6.28 17.03 14.59
N VAL A 82 -5.37 16.71 15.52
CA VAL A 82 -5.21 17.44 16.79
C VAL A 82 -4.99 18.94 16.59
N CYS A 83 -4.28 19.32 15.52
CA CYS A 83 -4.05 20.72 15.17
C CYS A 83 -5.18 21.39 14.36
N GLY A 84 -6.31 20.69 14.14
CA GLY A 84 -7.43 21.18 13.33
C GLY A 84 -7.31 20.95 11.83
N ALA A 85 -6.25 20.29 11.34
CA ALA A 85 -6.09 19.99 9.91
C ALA A 85 -7.19 19.03 9.41
N THR A 86 -7.87 19.41 8.33
CA THR A 86 -8.88 18.59 7.65
C THR A 86 -8.23 17.50 6.77
N ALA A 87 -9.04 16.58 6.25
CA ALA A 87 -8.59 15.56 5.30
C ALA A 87 -7.87 16.16 4.09
N ASP A 88 -8.44 17.20 3.48
CA ASP A 88 -7.87 17.85 2.27
C ASP A 88 -6.48 18.42 2.54
N VAL A 89 -6.30 19.09 3.68
CA VAL A 89 -5.01 19.64 4.10
C VAL A 89 -3.99 18.52 4.34
N ILE A 90 -4.42 17.41 4.95
CA ILE A 90 -3.54 16.26 5.22
C ILE A 90 -3.12 15.59 3.92
N VAL A 91 -4.05 15.34 3.00
CA VAL A 91 -3.77 14.76 1.68
C VAL A 91 -2.81 15.66 0.89
N ALA A 92 -3.07 16.98 0.84
CA ALA A 92 -2.19 17.92 0.16
C ALA A 92 -0.78 17.96 0.76
N ARG A 93 -0.65 17.94 2.10
CA ARG A 93 0.66 17.89 2.78
C ARG A 93 1.42 16.59 2.52
N ASN A 94 0.70 15.47 2.49
CA ASN A 94 1.28 14.17 2.20
C ASN A 94 1.77 14.14 0.75
N LEU A 95 0.95 14.58 -0.21
CA LEU A 95 1.33 14.66 -1.62
C LEU A 95 2.55 15.56 -1.84
N LEU A 96 2.57 16.75 -1.24
CA LEU A 96 3.69 17.71 -1.35
C LEU A 96 5.03 17.15 -0.85
N ARG A 97 5.03 16.13 0.01
CA ARG A 97 6.26 15.48 0.48
C ARG A 97 6.76 14.36 -0.42
N GLU A 98 5.88 13.76 -1.21
CA GLU A 98 6.19 12.60 -2.07
C GLU A 98 6.55 13.04 -3.51
N THR A 99 6.36 14.31 -3.86
CA THR A 99 6.81 14.95 -5.11
C THR A 99 8.13 15.65 -4.93
#